data_AF-A0A847YHY1-F1
#
_entry.id   AF-A0A847YHY1-F1
#
_cell.length_a   1.000
_cell.length_b   1.000
_cell.length_c   1.000
_cell.angle_alpha   90.00
_cell.angle_beta   90.00
_cell.angle_gamma   90.00
#
_symmetry.space_group_name_H-M   'P 1'
#
loop_
_entity.id
_entity.type
_entity.pdbx_description
1 polymer ?
#
loop_
_entity_poly.entity_id
_entity_poly.type
_entity_poly.pdbx_seq_one_letter_code
_entity_poly.pdbx_strand_id
1 'polypeptide(L)'
;TRRAVTLVEMLTVIVIISLLIAIIMPALNAARESSRQAACASNLRQIGMALQSLAQAERGMLCSGAFDWQRDGSVTSIGWVADLVNSGTPAGKLLCPSNPAVLSEAYNDLVNLDATSWQGEDPASPATWTCGVNHKGKSPETLPDGSLKRDPCEEIISTQPAPSDLRDTLVAERIYEEHYNTNFTASWFLVRSGVKLDSTGNLASAGAGCEASPLARGSTYGPLNLNMLSAGAVASSFIPLLGDGRAAANLERPFGKFDADTPLVLSFTRGPVTDPQMEYLSVPAGTPREGADGWWALWNATRQDYRGFAPVHRGSANILMADGSVQSFKDANDDGQLNNGFTADQANGYSDSAEELPQKEFWSRYELRQP
;
A
#
# COMPACT_ATOMS: atom_id res chain seq x y z
N THR A 1 -14.96 54.70 -42.54
CA THR A 1 -13.49 54.62 -42.64
C THR A 1 -13.05 53.25 -42.12
N ARG A 2 -12.60 52.33 -42.98
CA ARG A 2 -12.00 51.07 -42.51
C ARG A 2 -10.52 51.32 -42.22
N ARG A 3 -10.07 51.09 -40.98
CA ARG A 3 -8.64 51.15 -40.61
C ARG A 3 -7.96 49.90 -41.17
N ALA A 4 -6.91 50.09 -41.97
CA ALA A 4 -6.03 49.01 -42.38
C ALA A 4 -5.05 48.72 -41.24
N VAL A 5 -4.94 47.46 -40.82
CA VAL A 5 -3.95 47.02 -39.83
C VAL A 5 -2.64 46.71 -40.55
N THR A 6 -1.51 47.16 -40.01
CA THR A 6 -0.19 46.93 -40.58
C THR A 6 0.37 45.57 -40.15
N LEU A 7 1.26 44.99 -40.96
CA LEU A 7 1.97 43.74 -40.61
C LEU A 7 2.74 43.86 -39.29
N VAL A 8 3.29 45.05 -39.01
CA VAL A 8 4.04 45.33 -37.77
C VAL A 8 3.12 45.27 -36.55
N GLU A 9 1.91 45.84 -36.62
CA GLU A 9 0.93 45.79 -35.52
C GLU A 9 0.49 44.35 -35.22
N MET A 10 0.32 43.50 -36.23
CA MET A 10 0.00 42.09 -36.02
C MET A 10 1.18 41.31 -35.44
N LEU A 11 2.41 41.59 -35.89
CA LEU A 11 3.61 40.92 -35.40
C LEU A 11 3.88 41.23 -33.92
N THR A 12 3.78 42.49 -33.50
CA THR A 12 4.03 42.88 -32.11
C THR A 12 3.01 42.27 -31.16
N VAL A 13 1.74 42.21 -31.56
CA VAL A 13 0.68 41.58 -30.76
C VAL A 13 0.95 40.09 -30.56
N ILE A 14 1.31 39.37 -31.62
CA ILE A 14 1.64 37.93 -31.51
C ILE A 14 2.85 37.71 -30.61
N VAL A 15 3.89 38.54 -30.71
CA VAL A 15 5.09 38.48 -29.86
C VAL A 15 4.74 38.72 -28.38
N ILE A 16 3.88 39.68 -28.08
CA ILE A 16 3.47 39.94 -26.69
C ILE A 16 2.63 38.78 -26.15
N ILE A 17 1.68 38.26 -26.93
CA ILE A 17 0.84 37.12 -26.52
C ILE A 17 1.69 35.88 -26.27
N SER A 18 2.66 35.57 -27.14
CA SER A 18 3.53 34.40 -26.97
C SER A 18 4.41 34.51 -25.72
N LEU A 19 4.96 35.69 -25.43
CA LEU A 19 5.72 35.94 -24.20
C LEU A 19 4.86 35.79 -22.94
N LEU A 20 3.64 36.34 -22.95
CA LEU A 20 2.73 36.22 -21.81
C LEU A 20 2.35 34.75 -21.55
N ILE A 21 2.02 33.99 -22.61
CA ILE A 21 1.69 32.56 -22.49
C ILE A 21 2.90 31.77 -21.93
N ALA A 22 4.11 32.08 -22.38
CA ALA A 22 5.33 31.42 -21.91
C ALA A 22 5.54 31.56 -20.40
N ILE A 23 5.18 32.72 -19.82
CA ILE A 23 5.30 32.97 -18.37
C ILE A 23 4.11 32.36 -17.60
N ILE A 24 2.91 32.33 -18.18
CA ILE A 24 1.70 31.84 -17.51
C ILE A 24 1.66 30.31 -17.41
N MET A 25 2.14 29.59 -18.44
CA MET A 25 2.09 28.12 -18.48
C MET A 25 2.75 27.40 -17.29
N PRO A 26 3.99 27.75 -16.86
CA PRO A 26 4.60 27.10 -15.68
C PRO A 26 3.82 27.39 -14.38
N ALA A 27 3.28 28.60 -14.22
CA ALA A 27 2.48 28.96 -13.06
C ALA A 27 1.16 28.17 -13.02
N LEU A 28 0.49 28.00 -14.16
CA LEU A 28 -0.73 27.21 -14.26
C LEU A 28 -0.50 25.72 -13.95
N ASN A 29 0.61 25.16 -14.43
CA ASN A 29 0.97 23.77 -14.13
C ASN A 29 1.26 23.57 -12.63
N ALA A 30 1.94 24.53 -12.00
CA ALA A 30 2.18 24.51 -10.56
C ALA A 30 0.88 24.57 -9.74
N ALA A 31 -0.05 25.45 -10.13
CA ALA A 31 -1.34 25.58 -9.46
C ALA A 31 -2.19 24.30 -9.60
N ARG A 32 -2.20 23.68 -10.78
CA ARG A 32 -2.89 22.40 -11.02
C ARG A 32 -2.33 21.29 -10.14
N GLU A 33 -1.01 21.19 -10.02
CA GLU A 33 -0.42 20.16 -9.19
C GLU A 33 -0.70 20.37 -7.70
N SER A 34 -0.59 21.62 -7.21
CA SER A 34 -0.98 21.92 -5.83
C SER A 34 -2.44 21.55 -5.54
N SER A 35 -3.34 21.76 -6.50
CA SER A 35 -4.74 21.31 -6.39
C SER A 35 -4.87 19.79 -6.34
N ARG A 36 -4.08 19.05 -7.12
CA ARG A 36 -4.07 17.58 -7.10
C ARG A 36 -3.50 17.04 -5.80
N GLN A 37 -2.43 17.64 -5.29
CA GLN A 37 -1.86 17.31 -3.98
C GLN A 37 -2.86 17.56 -2.84
N ALA A 38 -3.59 18.68 -2.88
CA ALA A 38 -4.64 18.96 -1.90
C ALA A 38 -5.79 17.94 -1.98
N ALA A 39 -6.18 17.53 -3.19
CA ALA A 39 -7.19 16.48 -3.39
C ALA A 39 -6.71 15.11 -2.87
N CYS A 40 -5.45 14.74 -3.16
CA CYS A 40 -4.82 13.54 -2.60
C CYS A 40 -4.87 13.54 -1.06
N ALA A 41 -4.40 14.62 -0.43
CA ALA A 41 -4.43 14.75 1.02
C ALA A 41 -5.85 14.70 1.59
N SER A 42 -6.85 15.25 0.89
CA SER A 42 -8.25 15.14 1.28
C SER A 42 -8.78 13.70 1.18
N ASN A 43 -8.37 12.95 0.16
CA ASN A 43 -8.73 11.54 0.02
C ASN A 43 -8.11 10.68 1.13
N LEU A 44 -6.84 10.89 1.44
CA LEU A 44 -6.17 10.23 2.59
C LEU A 44 -6.85 10.54 3.92
N ARG A 45 -7.27 11.79 4.17
CA ARG A 45 -8.03 12.15 5.38
C ARG A 45 -9.37 11.42 5.47
N GLN A 46 -10.11 11.33 4.36
CA GLN A 46 -11.37 10.58 4.31
C GLN A 46 -11.15 9.09 4.60
N ILE A 47 -10.09 8.50 4.03
CA ILE A 47 -9.69 7.12 4.34
C ILE A 47 -9.36 6.98 5.83
N GLY A 48 -8.56 7.88 6.39
CA GLY A 48 -8.20 7.86 7.82
C GLY A 48 -9.41 7.93 8.75
N MET A 49 -10.38 8.79 8.44
CA MET A 49 -11.65 8.85 9.17
C MET A 49 -12.42 7.53 9.10
N ALA A 50 -12.47 6.90 7.94
CA ALA A 50 -13.17 5.63 7.75
C ALA A 50 -12.46 4.47 8.49
N LEU A 51 -11.12 4.42 8.50
CA LEU A 51 -10.35 3.45 9.29
C LEU A 51 -10.61 3.61 10.80
N GLN A 52 -10.67 4.87 11.28
CA GLN A 52 -11.02 5.13 12.68
C GLN A 52 -12.45 4.71 13.00
N SER A 53 -13.41 4.98 12.11
CA SER A 53 -14.79 4.53 12.25
C SER A 53 -14.89 3.00 12.29
N LEU A 54 -14.13 2.31 11.44
CA LEU A 54 -14.05 0.85 11.43
C LEU A 54 -13.51 0.33 12.75
N ALA A 55 -12.43 0.91 13.28
CA ALA A 55 -11.87 0.50 14.55
C ALA A 55 -12.86 0.61 15.72
N GLN A 56 -13.73 1.62 15.71
CA GLN A 56 -14.80 1.74 16.72
C GLN A 56 -15.85 0.62 16.59
N ALA A 57 -16.11 0.14 15.37
CA ALA A 57 -17.04 -0.96 15.13
C ALA A 57 -16.40 -2.34 15.39
N GLU A 58 -15.12 -2.52 15.09
CA GLU A 58 -14.44 -3.81 14.98
C GLU A 58 -13.33 -4.00 16.02
N ARG A 59 -13.71 -4.15 17.29
CA ARG A 59 -12.80 -4.51 18.41
C ARG A 59 -11.52 -3.67 18.49
N GLY A 60 -11.56 -2.42 18.01
CA GLY A 60 -10.43 -1.50 18.01
C GLY A 60 -9.44 -1.67 16.86
N MET A 61 -9.61 -2.59 15.92
CA MET A 61 -8.66 -2.81 14.81
C MET A 61 -8.88 -1.81 13.67
N LEU A 62 -7.81 -1.18 13.17
CA LEU A 62 -7.92 -0.22 12.06
C LEU A 62 -8.29 -0.86 10.72
N CYS A 63 -7.96 -2.14 10.53
CA CYS A 63 -8.35 -2.96 9.39
C CYS A 63 -8.17 -4.46 9.70
N SER A 64 -8.47 -5.31 8.73
CA SER A 64 -8.32 -6.76 8.79
C SER A 64 -7.01 -7.29 8.15
N GLY A 65 -6.30 -6.47 7.38
CA GLY A 65 -5.01 -6.83 6.75
C GLY A 65 -4.56 -5.89 5.63
N ALA A 66 -3.64 -6.36 4.80
CA ALA A 66 -3.22 -5.72 3.56
C ALA A 66 -4.17 -6.07 2.40
N PHE A 67 -4.18 -5.23 1.38
CA PHE A 67 -4.87 -5.51 0.11
C PHE A 67 -3.97 -6.35 -0.80
N ASP A 68 -3.74 -7.59 -0.41
CA ASP A 68 -2.80 -8.53 -1.03
C ASP A 68 -3.48 -9.91 -1.08
N TRP A 69 -3.77 -10.40 -2.29
CA TRP A 69 -4.55 -11.62 -2.42
C TRP A 69 -3.76 -12.85 -1.98
N GLN A 70 -2.49 -12.91 -2.38
CA GLN A 70 -1.62 -14.05 -2.14
C GLN A 70 -1.23 -14.20 -0.66
N ARG A 71 -1.02 -13.08 0.05
CA ARG A 71 -0.48 -13.09 1.43
C ARG A 71 -1.51 -12.85 2.51
N ASP A 72 -2.58 -12.12 2.21
CA ASP A 72 -3.58 -11.73 3.21
C ASP A 72 -4.94 -12.39 3.02
N GLY A 73 -5.26 -12.79 1.79
CA GLY A 73 -6.47 -13.53 1.42
C GLY A 73 -7.39 -12.71 0.52
N SER A 74 -8.64 -13.15 0.38
CA SER A 74 -9.62 -12.53 -0.55
C SER A 74 -9.64 -11.01 -0.44
N VAL A 75 -9.37 -10.34 -1.56
CA VAL A 75 -9.28 -8.87 -1.67
C VAL A 75 -10.64 -8.17 -1.53
N THR A 76 -11.74 -8.92 -1.55
CA THR A 76 -13.10 -8.43 -1.34
C THR A 76 -13.59 -8.66 0.08
N SER A 77 -12.87 -9.47 0.87
CA SER A 77 -13.27 -9.86 2.23
C SER A 77 -12.26 -9.44 3.30
N ILE A 78 -10.99 -9.33 2.96
CA ILE A 78 -9.88 -9.01 3.87
C ILE A 78 -9.06 -7.87 3.27
N GLY A 79 -8.50 -7.06 4.16
CA GLY A 79 -7.62 -5.97 3.81
C GLY A 79 -8.30 -4.62 4.00
N TRP A 80 -7.50 -3.59 4.29
CA TRP A 80 -8.02 -2.25 4.55
C TRP A 80 -8.91 -1.72 3.43
N VAL A 81 -8.60 -2.01 2.15
CA VAL A 81 -9.45 -1.63 1.01
C VAL A 81 -10.80 -2.36 1.08
N ALA A 82 -10.78 -3.67 1.34
CA ALA A 82 -11.99 -4.47 1.44
C ALA A 82 -12.89 -3.99 2.58
N ASP A 83 -12.29 -3.71 3.75
CA ASP A 83 -13.03 -3.24 4.92
C ASP A 83 -13.71 -1.88 4.64
N LEU A 84 -13.00 -0.97 3.98
CA LEU A 84 -13.55 0.34 3.59
C LEU A 84 -14.71 0.19 2.62
N VAL A 85 -14.55 -0.59 1.55
CA VAL A 85 -15.62 -0.78 0.56
C VAL A 85 -16.83 -1.47 1.20
N ASN A 86 -16.61 -2.52 2.00
CA ASN A 86 -17.67 -3.24 2.69
C ASN A 86 -18.40 -2.39 3.74
N SER A 87 -17.74 -1.39 4.31
CA SER A 87 -18.34 -0.41 5.22
C SER A 87 -19.02 0.78 4.51
N GLY A 88 -19.02 0.80 3.18
CA GLY A 88 -19.66 1.83 2.34
C GLY A 88 -18.75 2.97 1.89
N THR A 89 -17.44 2.90 2.17
CA THR A 89 -16.45 3.87 1.70
C THR A 89 -15.79 3.37 0.41
N PRO A 90 -16.05 3.98 -0.77
CA PRO A 90 -15.54 3.49 -2.05
C PRO A 90 -14.06 3.84 -2.23
N ALA A 91 -13.16 3.01 -1.68
CA ALA A 91 -11.71 3.23 -1.71
C ALA A 91 -11.16 3.49 -3.12
N GLY A 92 -11.64 2.76 -4.13
CA GLY A 92 -11.25 2.94 -5.54
C GLY A 92 -11.64 4.29 -6.16
N LYS A 93 -12.46 5.11 -5.48
CA LYS A 93 -12.75 6.51 -5.87
C LYS A 93 -11.90 7.53 -5.14
N LEU A 94 -11.24 7.12 -4.05
CA LEU A 94 -10.40 7.97 -3.21
C LEU A 94 -8.93 7.83 -3.60
N LEU A 95 -8.61 7.85 -4.90
CA LEU A 95 -7.24 7.69 -5.39
C LEU A 95 -6.45 9.01 -5.34
N CYS A 96 -5.13 8.93 -5.32
CA CYS A 96 -4.25 10.07 -5.59
C CYS A 96 -4.34 10.44 -7.08
N PRO A 97 -4.78 11.67 -7.46
CA PRO A 97 -4.89 12.07 -8.86
C PRO A 97 -3.55 12.44 -9.52
N SER A 98 -2.47 12.56 -8.75
CA SER A 98 -1.12 12.81 -9.30
C SER A 98 -0.33 11.53 -9.53
N ASN A 99 -0.73 10.41 -8.93
CA ASN A 99 -0.01 9.15 -9.07
C ASN A 99 -0.25 8.55 -10.48
N PRO A 100 0.80 8.32 -11.28
CA PRO A 100 0.65 7.69 -12.60
C PRO A 100 0.24 6.21 -12.51
N ALA A 101 0.58 5.52 -11.41
CA ALA A 101 0.08 4.19 -11.13
C ALA A 101 -1.32 4.29 -10.52
N VAL A 102 -2.31 3.73 -11.21
CA VAL A 102 -3.74 3.85 -10.84
C VAL A 102 -4.33 2.55 -10.33
N LEU A 103 -3.54 1.48 -10.27
CA LEU A 103 -3.93 0.15 -9.83
C LEU A 103 -2.97 -0.36 -8.75
N SER A 104 -3.50 -1.21 -7.88
CA SER A 104 -2.70 -1.99 -6.94
C SER A 104 -2.19 -3.29 -7.58
N GLU A 105 -1.04 -3.79 -7.12
CA GLU A 105 -0.46 -5.06 -7.53
C GLU A 105 -1.38 -6.27 -7.29
N ALA A 106 -2.35 -6.16 -6.38
CA ALA A 106 -3.38 -7.17 -6.18
C ALA A 106 -4.14 -7.51 -7.48
N TYR A 107 -4.23 -6.58 -8.43
CA TYR A 107 -4.82 -6.84 -9.74
C TYR A 107 -3.96 -7.76 -10.61
N ASN A 108 -2.62 -7.69 -10.50
CA ASN A 108 -1.74 -8.63 -11.17
C ASN A 108 -1.99 -10.04 -10.64
N ASP A 109 -2.12 -10.17 -9.32
CA ASP A 109 -2.44 -11.46 -8.69
C ASP A 109 -3.80 -12.00 -9.15
N LEU A 110 -4.81 -11.12 -9.10
CA LEU A 110 -6.17 -11.44 -9.50
C LEU A 110 -6.30 -11.90 -10.94
N VAL A 111 -5.45 -11.46 -11.86
CA VAL A 111 -5.55 -11.88 -13.27
C VAL A 111 -4.50 -12.94 -13.67
N ASN A 112 -3.37 -13.04 -12.98
CA ASN A 112 -2.24 -13.86 -13.45
C ASN A 112 -1.90 -15.06 -12.55
N LEU A 113 -2.22 -15.06 -11.26
CA LEU A 113 -1.89 -16.21 -10.41
C LEU A 113 -2.73 -17.44 -10.76
N ASP A 114 -2.08 -18.60 -10.84
CA ASP A 114 -2.79 -19.88 -10.86
C ASP A 114 -3.25 -20.24 -9.43
N ALA A 115 -4.56 -20.14 -9.22
CA ALA A 115 -5.20 -20.34 -7.93
C ALA A 115 -5.63 -21.80 -7.69
N THR A 116 -5.17 -22.75 -8.52
CA THR A 116 -5.53 -24.19 -8.41
C THR A 116 -5.18 -24.75 -7.03
N SER A 117 -4.07 -24.32 -6.44
CA SER A 117 -3.65 -24.78 -5.10
C SER A 117 -4.63 -24.42 -3.98
N TRP A 118 -5.50 -23.42 -4.18
CA TRP A 118 -6.47 -22.95 -3.19
C TRP A 118 -7.87 -23.54 -3.36
N GLN A 119 -8.09 -24.41 -4.35
CA GLN A 119 -9.40 -24.99 -4.62
C GLN A 119 -9.96 -25.82 -3.47
N GLY A 120 -9.08 -26.46 -2.69
CA GLY A 120 -9.46 -27.25 -1.52
C GLY A 120 -9.85 -26.43 -0.29
N GLU A 121 -9.68 -25.10 -0.32
CA GLU A 121 -10.04 -24.25 0.82
C GLU A 121 -11.56 -24.19 1.02
N ASP A 122 -11.99 -24.25 2.28
CA ASP A 122 -13.35 -23.97 2.71
C ASP A 122 -13.34 -22.70 3.57
N PRO A 123 -14.02 -21.62 3.14
CA PRO A 123 -14.20 -20.40 3.93
C PRO A 123 -14.68 -20.61 5.36
N ALA A 124 -15.45 -21.68 5.62
CA ALA A 124 -15.99 -21.99 6.94
C ALA A 124 -15.04 -22.85 7.80
N SER A 125 -13.95 -23.37 7.24
CA SER A 125 -13.04 -24.31 7.91
C SER A 125 -11.59 -23.82 7.85
N PRO A 126 -11.13 -23.06 8.87
CA PRO A 126 -9.77 -22.51 8.91
C PRO A 126 -8.64 -23.53 8.81
N ALA A 127 -8.92 -24.80 9.14
CA ALA A 127 -7.94 -25.89 9.01
C ALA A 127 -7.60 -26.22 7.55
N THR A 128 -8.41 -25.79 6.59
CA THR A 128 -8.19 -26.00 5.15
C THR A 128 -7.42 -24.88 4.49
N TRP A 129 -7.23 -23.75 5.18
CA TRP A 129 -6.65 -22.54 4.62
C TRP A 129 -5.15 -22.70 4.40
N THR A 130 -4.70 -22.41 3.18
CA THR A 130 -3.28 -22.46 2.83
C THR A 130 -2.53 -21.42 3.64
N CYS A 131 -1.56 -21.85 4.44
CA CYS A 131 -0.80 -20.96 5.32
C CYS A 131 -1.65 -20.14 6.29
N GLY A 132 -2.84 -20.63 6.65
CA GLY A 132 -3.77 -19.92 7.53
C GLY A 132 -4.42 -18.69 6.89
N VAL A 133 -4.38 -18.58 5.56
CA VAL A 133 -4.94 -17.47 4.78
C VAL A 133 -6.18 -17.95 4.02
N ASN A 134 -7.29 -17.23 4.15
CA ASN A 134 -8.53 -17.53 3.44
C ASN A 134 -8.55 -16.80 2.09
N HIS A 135 -8.21 -17.51 1.01
CA HIS A 135 -8.16 -16.91 -0.34
C HIS A 135 -9.53 -16.80 -1.00
N LYS A 136 -10.50 -17.61 -0.56
CA LYS A 136 -11.88 -17.62 -1.09
C LYS A 136 -12.75 -16.52 -0.50
N GLY A 137 -12.43 -15.99 0.68
CA GLY A 137 -13.21 -14.92 1.30
C GLY A 137 -14.46 -15.42 2.00
N LYS A 138 -15.60 -14.75 1.82
CA LYS A 138 -16.85 -15.12 2.49
C LYS A 138 -17.48 -16.39 1.91
N SER A 139 -18.12 -17.19 2.77
CA SER A 139 -18.95 -18.31 2.32
C SER A 139 -20.10 -17.82 1.43
N PRO A 140 -20.54 -18.63 0.43
CA PRO A 140 -21.66 -18.26 -0.43
C PRO A 140 -22.93 -17.94 0.36
N GLU A 141 -23.59 -16.84 0.00
CA GLU A 141 -24.86 -16.43 0.59
C GLU A 141 -26.01 -16.83 -0.32
N THR A 142 -27.11 -17.37 0.24
CA THR A 142 -28.30 -17.69 -0.54
C THR A 142 -29.17 -16.43 -0.68
N LEU A 143 -29.38 -15.98 -1.91
CA LEU A 143 -30.24 -14.85 -2.22
C LEU A 143 -31.73 -15.23 -2.11
N PRO A 144 -32.65 -14.25 -1.96
CA PRO A 144 -34.08 -14.52 -1.84
C PRO A 144 -34.70 -15.28 -3.03
N ASP A 145 -34.07 -15.25 -4.20
CA ASP A 145 -34.48 -15.98 -5.40
C ASP A 145 -33.97 -17.44 -5.44
N GLY A 146 -33.22 -17.87 -4.41
CA GLY A 146 -32.63 -19.20 -4.31
C GLY A 146 -31.27 -19.35 -5.01
N SER A 147 -30.77 -18.32 -5.70
CA SER A 147 -29.42 -18.32 -6.27
C SER A 147 -28.36 -18.09 -5.20
N LEU A 148 -27.12 -18.54 -5.45
CA LEU A 148 -26.00 -18.34 -4.55
C LEU A 148 -25.16 -17.13 -4.98
N LYS A 149 -25.04 -16.13 -4.10
CA LYS A 149 -24.07 -15.05 -4.24
C LYS A 149 -22.72 -15.51 -3.71
N ARG A 150 -21.79 -15.73 -4.63
CA ARG A 150 -20.41 -16.12 -4.35
C ARG A 150 -19.51 -14.90 -4.21
N ASP A 151 -18.55 -14.96 -3.29
CA ASP A 151 -17.46 -13.98 -3.24
C ASP A 151 -16.67 -14.06 -4.57
N PRO A 152 -16.27 -12.93 -5.17
CA PRO A 152 -15.53 -12.96 -6.43
C PRO A 152 -14.27 -13.82 -6.39
N CYS A 153 -13.51 -13.80 -5.28
CA CYS A 153 -12.32 -14.64 -5.15
C CYS A 153 -12.67 -16.13 -5.06
N GLU A 154 -13.76 -16.49 -4.39
CA GLU A 154 -14.26 -17.86 -4.34
C GLU A 154 -14.69 -18.36 -5.73
N GLU A 155 -15.36 -17.51 -6.51
CA GLU A 155 -15.75 -17.84 -7.88
C GLU A 155 -14.54 -18.03 -8.79
N ILE A 156 -13.54 -17.14 -8.71
CA ILE A 156 -12.28 -17.29 -9.44
C ILE A 156 -11.63 -18.64 -9.11
N ILE A 157 -11.39 -18.92 -7.83
CA ILE A 157 -10.70 -20.15 -7.41
C ILE A 157 -11.48 -21.40 -7.85
N SER A 158 -12.80 -21.38 -7.69
CA SER A 158 -13.63 -22.58 -7.92
C SER A 158 -13.94 -22.83 -9.39
N THR A 159 -13.96 -21.80 -10.23
CA THR A 159 -14.44 -21.91 -11.62
C THR A 159 -13.42 -21.50 -12.69
N GLN A 160 -12.52 -20.57 -12.38
CA GLN A 160 -11.50 -20.03 -13.28
C GLN A 160 -10.13 -19.94 -12.57
N PRO A 161 -9.61 -21.04 -11.99
CA PRO A 161 -8.39 -20.99 -11.17
C PRO A 161 -7.16 -20.58 -11.98
N ALA A 162 -7.09 -20.95 -13.26
CA ALA A 162 -6.06 -20.51 -14.18
C ALA A 162 -6.43 -19.16 -14.84
N PRO A 163 -5.45 -18.34 -15.25
CA PRO A 163 -5.69 -17.12 -16.02
C PRO A 163 -6.56 -17.37 -17.26
N SER A 164 -7.60 -16.56 -17.45
CA SER A 164 -8.53 -16.68 -18.58
C SER A 164 -9.25 -15.36 -18.85
N ASP A 165 -9.82 -15.19 -20.05
CA ASP A 165 -10.58 -13.99 -20.41
C ASP A 165 -11.88 -13.86 -19.58
N LEU A 166 -12.47 -14.99 -19.18
CA LEU A 166 -13.63 -15.02 -18.29
C LEU A 166 -13.27 -14.48 -16.90
N ARG A 167 -12.09 -14.85 -16.38
CA ARG A 167 -11.58 -14.32 -15.12
C ARG A 167 -11.32 -12.81 -15.19
N ASP A 168 -10.80 -12.30 -16.31
CA ASP A 168 -10.58 -10.85 -16.48
C ASP A 168 -11.88 -10.06 -16.42
N THR A 169 -12.92 -10.59 -17.06
CA THR A 169 -14.25 -9.98 -17.06
C THR A 169 -14.81 -9.96 -15.63
N LEU A 170 -14.68 -11.07 -14.90
CA LEU A 170 -15.09 -11.14 -13.49
C LEU A 170 -14.33 -10.14 -12.62
N VAL A 171 -13.00 -10.04 -12.76
CA VAL A 171 -12.17 -9.08 -12.02
C VAL A 171 -12.57 -7.64 -12.35
N ALA A 172 -12.80 -7.32 -13.62
CA ALA A 172 -13.24 -5.99 -14.03
C ALA A 172 -14.61 -5.64 -13.42
N GLU A 173 -15.61 -6.50 -13.59
CA GLU A 173 -16.99 -6.20 -13.24
C GLU A 173 -17.28 -6.32 -11.74
N ARG A 174 -16.72 -7.33 -11.07
CA ARG A 174 -17.08 -7.67 -9.68
C ARG A 174 -16.09 -7.17 -8.63
N ILE A 175 -14.91 -6.70 -9.04
CA ILE A 175 -13.88 -6.20 -8.13
C ILE A 175 -13.55 -4.74 -8.44
N TYR A 176 -13.17 -4.42 -9.68
CA TYR A 176 -12.79 -3.05 -10.05
C TYR A 176 -13.96 -2.08 -10.06
N GLU A 177 -15.05 -2.41 -10.75
CA GLU A 177 -16.25 -1.54 -10.80
C GLU A 177 -16.95 -1.42 -9.44
N GLU A 178 -16.77 -2.41 -8.56
CA GLU A 178 -17.21 -2.38 -7.16
C GLU A 178 -16.25 -1.59 -6.23
N HIS A 179 -15.27 -0.90 -6.80
CA HIS A 179 -14.36 0.04 -6.12
C HIS A 179 -13.31 -0.58 -5.18
N TYR A 180 -13.00 -1.87 -5.32
CA TYR A 180 -11.88 -2.49 -4.61
C TYR A 180 -10.55 -2.15 -5.30
N ASN A 181 -10.05 -0.93 -5.14
CA ASN A 181 -8.79 -0.51 -5.72
C ASN A 181 -8.13 0.58 -4.86
N THR A 182 -6.83 0.76 -5.04
CA THR A 182 -6.04 1.81 -4.40
C THR A 182 -4.79 2.10 -5.23
N ASN A 183 -4.29 3.33 -5.15
CA ASN A 183 -2.95 3.70 -5.55
C ASN A 183 -2.14 4.33 -4.40
N PHE A 184 -2.61 4.11 -3.18
CA PHE A 184 -1.86 4.30 -1.96
C PHE A 184 -1.24 2.98 -1.53
N THR A 185 -0.02 3.06 -1.01
CA THR A 185 0.67 1.96 -0.36
C THR A 185 0.36 2.02 1.13
N ALA A 186 0.05 0.89 1.76
CA ALA A 186 -0.04 0.85 3.22
C ALA A 186 1.35 0.80 3.86
N SER A 187 1.52 1.49 4.97
CA SER A 187 2.65 1.23 5.86
C SER A 187 2.52 -0.17 6.46
N TRP A 188 3.65 -0.72 6.88
CA TRP A 188 3.67 -1.95 7.66
C TRP A 188 2.83 -1.81 8.93
N PHE A 189 2.84 -0.66 9.59
CA PHE A 189 2.06 -0.44 10.82
C PHE A 189 0.56 -0.36 10.63
N LEU A 190 0.04 -0.06 9.43
CA LEU A 190 -1.41 -0.18 9.23
C LEU A 190 -1.82 -1.64 9.24
N VAL A 191 -1.07 -2.48 8.53
CA VAL A 191 -1.50 -3.85 8.19
C VAL A 191 -0.87 -4.94 9.06
N ARG A 192 0.18 -4.59 9.81
CA ARG A 192 0.93 -5.39 10.80
C ARG A 192 1.25 -4.53 12.02
N SER A 193 1.66 -5.16 13.11
CA SER A 193 2.00 -4.42 14.34
C SER A 193 3.21 -4.94 15.11
N GLY A 194 3.77 -6.05 14.66
CA GLY A 194 4.90 -6.74 15.28
C GLY A 194 5.27 -7.98 14.45
N VAL A 195 6.46 -8.53 14.68
CA VAL A 195 6.88 -9.82 14.14
C VAL A 195 6.69 -10.93 15.19
N LYS A 196 6.34 -12.13 14.73
CA LYS A 196 6.30 -13.33 15.57
C LYS A 196 7.64 -14.04 15.43
N LEU A 197 8.35 -14.22 16.54
CA LEU A 197 9.65 -14.86 16.57
C LEU A 197 9.56 -16.25 17.20
N ASP A 198 10.33 -17.19 16.67
CA ASP A 198 10.55 -18.48 17.29
C ASP A 198 11.61 -18.39 18.42
N SER A 199 11.92 -19.53 19.05
CA SER A 199 12.90 -19.57 20.14
C SER A 199 14.33 -19.20 19.73
N THR A 200 14.63 -19.17 18.44
CA THR A 200 15.93 -18.80 17.88
C THR A 200 16.03 -17.32 17.50
N GLY A 201 14.93 -16.57 17.62
CA GLY A 201 14.86 -15.17 17.21
C GLY A 201 14.58 -14.99 15.71
N ASN A 202 14.34 -16.06 14.97
CA ASN A 202 13.94 -16.01 13.56
C ASN A 202 12.41 -15.87 13.44
N LEU A 203 11.94 -15.42 12.28
CA LEU A 203 10.51 -15.30 12.00
C LEU A 203 9.81 -16.67 12.08
N ALA A 204 8.70 -16.72 12.81
CA ALA A 204 7.84 -17.89 12.84
C ALA A 204 7.19 -18.11 11.46
N SER A 205 7.00 -19.37 11.06
CA SER A 205 6.22 -19.74 9.87
C SER A 205 4.83 -20.25 10.27
N ALA A 206 3.85 -20.10 9.37
CA ALA A 206 2.51 -20.69 9.51
C ALA A 206 2.50 -22.23 9.40
N GLY A 207 3.60 -22.85 8.94
CA GLY A 207 3.71 -24.29 8.78
C GLY A 207 4.62 -24.69 7.62
N ALA A 208 4.69 -25.99 7.36
CA ALA A 208 5.47 -26.50 6.23
C ALA A 208 4.95 -25.94 4.90
N GLY A 209 5.86 -25.46 4.04
CA GLY A 209 5.51 -24.85 2.75
C GLY A 209 5.10 -23.37 2.82
N CYS A 210 5.04 -22.78 4.02
CA CYS A 210 4.69 -21.37 4.21
C CYS A 210 5.94 -20.52 4.44
N GLU A 211 6.04 -19.41 3.72
CA GLU A 211 7.14 -18.45 3.86
C GLU A 211 7.18 -17.86 5.27
N ALA A 212 8.38 -17.73 5.84
CA ALA A 212 8.63 -16.97 7.05
C ALA A 212 9.12 -15.57 6.65
N SER A 213 8.22 -14.57 6.67
CA SER A 213 8.50 -13.25 6.10
C SER A 213 7.68 -12.16 6.79
N PRO A 214 8.19 -10.93 6.97
CA PRO A 214 7.39 -9.82 7.53
C PRO A 214 6.17 -9.47 6.68
N LEU A 215 6.11 -9.96 5.44
CA LEU A 215 4.93 -9.83 4.58
C LEU A 215 3.84 -10.85 4.92
N ALA A 216 4.19 -12.01 5.47
CA ALA A 216 3.27 -13.10 5.73
C ALA A 216 2.51 -12.93 7.06
N ARG A 217 1.20 -13.20 7.05
CA ARG A 217 0.35 -13.16 8.27
C ARG A 217 0.78 -14.18 9.33
N GLY A 218 1.32 -15.32 8.90
CA GLY A 218 1.86 -16.35 9.78
C GLY A 218 3.00 -15.85 10.67
N SER A 219 3.83 -14.96 10.13
CA SER A 219 5.06 -14.46 10.75
C SER A 219 4.89 -13.15 11.49
N THR A 220 3.69 -12.60 11.54
CA THR A 220 3.45 -11.25 12.05
C THR A 220 2.22 -11.19 12.95
N TYR A 221 2.19 -10.19 13.82
CA TYR A 221 0.97 -9.78 14.47
C TYR A 221 0.13 -8.95 13.50
N GLY A 222 -1.19 -9.06 13.63
CA GLY A 222 -2.13 -8.40 12.73
C GLY A 222 -2.08 -6.87 12.78
N PRO A 223 -3.01 -6.21 12.09
CA PRO A 223 -3.10 -4.75 11.99
C PRO A 223 -3.04 -4.03 13.34
N LEU A 224 -2.64 -2.78 13.28
CA LEU A 224 -2.63 -1.92 14.45
C LEU A 224 -4.05 -1.70 14.98
N ASN A 225 -4.17 -1.69 16.29
CA ASN A 225 -5.41 -1.41 16.99
C ASN A 225 -5.27 -0.20 17.91
N LEU A 226 -6.40 0.42 18.28
CA LEU A 226 -6.44 1.64 19.08
C LEU A 226 -5.81 1.46 20.47
N ASN A 227 -5.86 0.26 21.05
CA ASN A 227 -5.24 -0.01 22.35
C ASN A 227 -3.71 0.04 22.25
N MET A 228 -3.14 -0.49 21.16
CA MET A 228 -1.70 -0.43 20.90
C MET A 228 -1.23 0.99 20.62
N LEU A 229 -2.03 1.78 19.89
CA LEU A 229 -1.76 3.21 19.69
C LEU A 229 -1.79 3.99 20.99
N SER A 230 -2.80 3.76 21.84
CA SER A 230 -2.96 4.50 23.10
C SER A 230 -1.93 4.12 24.15
N ALA A 231 -1.46 2.86 24.14
CA ALA A 231 -0.45 2.34 25.08
C ALA A 231 0.99 2.46 24.56
N GLY A 232 1.19 2.87 23.30
CA GLY A 232 2.50 2.97 22.68
C GLY A 232 3.35 4.10 23.27
N ALA A 233 4.67 3.95 23.19
CA ALA A 233 5.61 5.00 23.60
C ALA A 233 5.75 6.13 22.56
N VAL A 234 5.20 5.92 21.36
CA VAL A 234 5.34 6.79 20.20
C VAL A 234 4.04 7.56 19.97
N ALA A 235 4.15 8.87 19.77
CA ALA A 235 3.01 9.70 19.40
C ALA A 235 2.38 9.22 18.09
N SER A 236 1.05 9.13 18.04
CA SER A 236 0.31 8.69 16.85
C SER A 236 0.56 9.56 15.61
N SER A 237 0.97 10.82 15.80
CA SER A 237 1.37 11.74 14.73
C SER A 237 2.66 11.32 14.00
N PHE A 238 3.45 10.41 14.56
CA PHE A 238 4.69 9.89 13.96
C PHE A 238 4.54 8.48 13.38
N ILE A 239 3.39 7.83 13.58
CA ILE A 239 3.14 6.48 13.08
C ILE A 239 2.47 6.61 11.71
N PRO A 240 3.16 6.29 10.59
CA PRO A 240 2.53 6.31 9.28
C PRO A 240 1.51 5.18 9.16
N LEU A 241 0.44 5.41 8.40
CA LEU A 241 -0.57 4.41 8.07
C LEU A 241 -0.64 4.13 6.57
N LEU A 242 -0.81 5.17 5.74
CA LEU A 242 -0.92 5.08 4.28
C LEU A 242 -0.12 6.22 3.64
N GLY A 243 0.42 6.01 2.45
CA GLY A 243 1.07 7.08 1.70
C GLY A 243 0.93 6.92 0.20
N ASP A 244 1.25 7.98 -0.53
CA ASP A 244 1.35 7.94 -2.00
C ASP A 244 2.23 6.79 -2.45
N GLY A 245 1.70 5.90 -3.28
CA GLY A 245 2.35 4.65 -3.60
C GLY A 245 3.35 4.73 -4.74
N ARG A 246 4.49 4.05 -4.58
CA ARG A 246 5.50 3.89 -5.63
C ARG A 246 5.03 2.90 -6.70
N ALA A 247 5.21 3.26 -7.96
CA ALA A 247 5.13 2.30 -9.06
C ALA A 247 6.26 1.27 -8.93
N ALA A 248 5.92 0.00 -8.75
CA ALA A 248 6.90 -1.05 -8.45
C ALA A 248 6.81 -2.27 -9.38
N ALA A 249 5.66 -2.45 -10.04
CA ALA A 249 5.42 -3.53 -10.98
C ALA A 249 4.56 -3.03 -12.13
N ASN A 250 4.42 -3.87 -13.15
CA ASN A 250 3.59 -3.64 -14.31
C ASN A 250 2.57 -4.76 -14.42
N LEU A 251 1.36 -4.43 -14.86
CA LEU A 251 0.31 -5.42 -15.13
C LEU A 251 0.75 -6.33 -16.28
N GLU A 252 0.85 -7.64 -16.05
CA GLU A 252 1.35 -8.55 -17.08
C GLU A 252 0.31 -8.86 -18.16
N ARG A 253 -0.97 -8.86 -17.79
CA ARG A 253 -2.08 -9.24 -18.67
C ARG A 253 -3.18 -8.17 -18.62
N PRO A 254 -3.69 -7.70 -19.76
CA PRO A 254 -4.73 -6.69 -19.77
C PRO A 254 -6.02 -7.22 -19.14
N PHE A 255 -6.81 -6.34 -18.54
CA PHE A 255 -8.18 -6.65 -18.12
C PHE A 255 -9.04 -5.38 -18.17
N GLY A 256 -10.31 -5.53 -18.52
CA GLY A 256 -11.22 -4.39 -18.63
C GLY A 256 -10.68 -3.29 -19.56
N LYS A 257 -10.41 -2.11 -18.99
CA LYS A 257 -9.86 -0.94 -19.70
C LYS A 257 -8.34 -0.77 -19.56
N PHE A 258 -7.67 -1.67 -18.86
CA PHE A 258 -6.25 -1.57 -18.54
C PHE A 258 -5.44 -2.47 -19.45
N ASP A 259 -4.45 -1.87 -20.11
CA ASP A 259 -3.52 -2.59 -20.98
C ASP A 259 -2.45 -3.30 -20.15
N ALA A 260 -1.80 -4.31 -20.75
CA ALA A 260 -0.52 -4.79 -20.23
C ALA A 260 0.47 -3.63 -20.09
N ASP A 261 1.42 -3.76 -19.18
CA ASP A 261 2.37 -2.73 -18.76
C ASP A 261 1.77 -1.52 -18.02
N THR A 262 0.49 -1.55 -17.65
CA THR A 262 -0.09 -0.56 -16.74
C THR A 262 0.68 -0.58 -15.40
N PRO A 263 1.23 0.55 -14.92
CA PRO A 263 2.02 0.58 -13.70
C PRO A 263 1.17 0.33 -12.44
N LEU A 264 1.73 -0.44 -11.52
CA LEU A 264 1.07 -0.92 -10.30
C LEU A 264 1.78 -0.44 -9.04
N VAL A 265 0.97 -0.16 -8.02
CA VAL A 265 1.40 0.19 -6.66
C VAL A 265 1.44 -1.04 -5.77
N LEU A 266 2.49 -1.17 -4.96
CA LEU A 266 2.60 -2.25 -3.97
C LEU A 266 1.45 -2.21 -2.95
N SER A 267 1.02 -3.36 -2.48
CA SER A 267 -0.04 -3.46 -1.48
C SER A 267 0.34 -2.77 -0.16
N PHE A 268 1.61 -2.92 0.25
CA PHE A 268 2.16 -2.25 1.43
C PHE A 268 3.70 -2.21 1.40
N THR A 269 4.28 -1.44 2.32
CA THR A 269 5.72 -1.33 2.54
C THR A 269 6.30 -2.62 3.13
N ARG A 270 7.53 -3.00 2.78
CA ARG A 270 8.06 -4.35 3.02
C ARG A 270 8.33 -4.73 4.49
N GLY A 271 8.20 -3.79 5.41
CA GLY A 271 8.39 -4.06 6.83
C GLY A 271 9.84 -3.87 7.30
N PRO A 272 10.22 -4.40 8.47
CA PRO A 272 11.55 -4.23 9.05
C PRO A 272 12.64 -5.01 8.28
N VAL A 273 13.74 -4.33 7.96
CA VAL A 273 14.91 -4.86 7.24
C VAL A 273 16.21 -4.36 7.86
N THR A 274 17.33 -5.00 7.50
CA THR A 274 18.68 -4.64 7.94
C THR A 274 19.25 -3.42 7.20
N ASP A 275 20.17 -2.69 7.83
CA ASP A 275 20.91 -1.58 7.24
C ASP A 275 22.39 -2.00 7.03
N PRO A 276 23.00 -1.81 5.83
CA PRO A 276 22.43 -1.21 4.61
C PRO A 276 21.74 -2.16 3.65
N GLN A 277 21.86 -3.48 3.82
CA GLN A 277 21.49 -4.45 2.78
C GLN A 277 19.98 -4.50 2.48
N MET A 278 19.14 -3.99 3.38
CA MET A 278 17.67 -4.04 3.28
C MET A 278 17.12 -5.46 3.10
N GLU A 279 17.75 -6.42 3.78
CA GLU A 279 17.30 -7.81 3.81
C GLU A 279 16.46 -8.07 5.07
N TYR A 280 15.54 -9.03 4.99
CA TYR A 280 14.86 -9.51 6.18
C TYR A 280 15.87 -10.16 7.12
N LEU A 281 15.81 -9.80 8.41
CA LEU A 281 16.76 -10.28 9.40
C LEU A 281 16.69 -11.81 9.52
N SER A 282 17.83 -12.46 9.30
CA SER A 282 18.06 -13.87 9.59
C SER A 282 19.05 -13.96 10.76
N VAL A 283 18.62 -14.57 11.85
CA VAL A 283 19.41 -14.69 13.08
C VAL A 283 20.29 -15.95 13.00
N PRO A 284 21.62 -15.82 13.14
CA PRO A 284 22.52 -16.96 13.12
C PRO A 284 22.20 -17.99 14.21
N ALA A 285 22.42 -19.27 13.90
CA ALA A 285 22.20 -20.36 14.85
C ALA A 285 23.08 -20.19 16.10
N GLY A 286 22.47 -20.38 17.28
CA GLY A 286 23.16 -20.25 18.57
C GLY A 286 23.28 -18.82 19.11
N THR A 287 22.73 -17.82 18.41
CA THR A 287 22.68 -16.44 18.91
C THR A 287 21.83 -16.38 20.20
N PRO A 288 22.35 -15.87 21.32
CA PRO A 288 21.58 -15.74 22.55
C PRO A 288 20.46 -14.70 22.40
N ARG A 289 19.45 -14.76 23.26
CA ARG A 289 18.37 -13.76 23.27
C ARG A 289 18.84 -12.38 23.67
N GLU A 290 19.61 -12.33 24.76
CA GLU A 290 20.06 -11.09 25.38
C GLU A 290 21.54 -10.82 25.03
N GLY A 291 22.00 -9.61 25.37
CA GLY A 291 23.36 -9.16 25.10
C GLY A 291 23.43 -8.20 23.90
N ALA A 292 24.57 -7.53 23.76
CA ALA A 292 24.80 -6.58 22.67
C ALA A 292 24.74 -7.24 21.28
N ASP A 293 25.17 -8.51 21.21
CA ASP A 293 25.11 -9.34 20.00
C ASP A 293 23.95 -10.34 20.04
N GLY A 294 23.03 -10.19 21.00
CA GLY A 294 21.84 -11.03 21.11
C GLY A 294 20.84 -10.71 20.01
N TRP A 295 19.98 -11.67 19.68
CA TRP A 295 19.02 -11.48 18.59
C TRP A 295 18.02 -10.35 18.85
N TRP A 296 17.76 -10.00 20.11
CA TRP A 296 16.95 -8.83 20.46
C TRP A 296 17.59 -7.53 19.98
N ALA A 297 18.91 -7.39 20.14
CA ALA A 297 19.66 -6.23 19.69
C ALA A 297 19.71 -6.15 18.16
N LEU A 298 19.83 -7.30 17.48
CA LEU A 298 19.77 -7.38 16.01
C LEU A 298 18.43 -6.89 15.48
N TRP A 299 17.31 -7.34 16.05
CA TRP A 299 15.99 -6.84 15.67
C TRP A 299 15.84 -5.35 15.96
N ASN A 300 16.35 -4.86 17.10
CA ASN A 300 16.32 -3.43 17.41
C ASN A 300 17.12 -2.58 16.41
N ALA A 301 18.14 -3.15 15.76
CA ALA A 301 18.90 -2.46 14.72
C ALA A 301 18.16 -2.39 13.37
N THR A 302 17.09 -3.16 13.16
CA THR A 302 16.29 -3.11 11.93
C THR A 302 15.48 -1.82 11.82
N ARG A 303 15.20 -1.44 10.57
CA ARG A 303 14.40 -0.26 10.20
C ARG A 303 13.32 -0.64 9.20
N GLN A 304 12.20 0.08 9.20
CA GLN A 304 11.10 -0.15 8.26
C GLN A 304 11.50 0.27 6.84
N ASP A 305 11.27 -0.59 5.85
CA ASP A 305 11.47 -0.29 4.44
C ASP A 305 10.31 0.55 3.89
N TYR A 306 10.45 1.88 3.91
CA TYR A 306 9.46 2.82 3.40
C TYR A 306 9.58 3.14 1.90
N ARG A 307 10.40 2.41 1.12
CA ARG A 307 10.56 2.66 -0.32
C ARG A 307 9.28 2.46 -1.15
N GLY A 308 8.21 1.95 -0.54
CA GLY A 308 6.87 1.89 -1.13
C GLY A 308 6.12 3.23 -1.13
N PHE A 309 6.59 4.23 -0.38
CA PHE A 309 6.11 5.61 -0.46
C PHE A 309 6.89 6.38 -1.54
N ALA A 310 6.18 7.12 -2.39
CA ALA A 310 6.78 7.84 -3.51
C ALA A 310 6.40 9.32 -3.54
N PRO A 311 7.35 10.19 -3.91
CA PRO A 311 7.14 11.63 -4.02
C PRO A 311 6.38 12.04 -5.30
N VAL A 312 5.13 11.58 -5.45
CA VAL A 312 4.31 11.79 -6.66
C VAL A 312 3.86 13.24 -6.89
N HIS A 313 4.01 14.12 -5.89
CA HIS A 313 3.63 15.53 -5.93
C HIS A 313 4.82 16.46 -6.07
N ARG A 314 5.44 16.51 -7.27
CA ARG A 314 6.62 17.36 -7.57
C ARG A 314 7.71 17.27 -6.50
N GLY A 315 8.15 16.05 -6.20
CA GLY A 315 9.18 15.80 -5.20
C GLY A 315 8.63 15.75 -3.77
N SER A 316 7.33 15.48 -3.58
CA SER A 316 6.76 15.25 -2.26
C SER A 316 5.71 14.15 -2.22
N ALA A 317 5.60 13.46 -1.09
CA ALA A 317 4.61 12.43 -0.83
C ALA A 317 3.71 12.85 0.33
N ASN A 318 2.41 12.66 0.18
CA ASN A 318 1.46 12.76 1.28
C ASN A 318 1.38 11.42 2.01
N ILE A 319 1.43 11.48 3.33
CA ILE A 319 1.35 10.34 4.22
C ILE A 319 0.31 10.61 5.30
N LEU A 320 -0.66 9.70 5.42
CA LEU A 320 -1.64 9.65 6.49
C LEU A 320 -0.97 9.07 7.75
N MET A 321 -1.08 9.78 8.85
CA MET A 321 -0.57 9.38 10.16
C MET A 321 -1.69 8.80 11.04
N ALA A 322 -1.32 8.08 12.10
CA ALA A 322 -2.29 7.36 12.94
C ALA A 322 -3.20 8.28 13.77
N ASP A 323 -2.84 9.56 13.95
CA ASP A 323 -3.73 10.58 14.54
C ASP A 323 -4.77 11.14 13.55
N GLY A 324 -4.74 10.69 12.28
CA GLY A 324 -5.61 11.17 11.21
C GLY A 324 -5.08 12.41 10.49
N SER A 325 -3.94 12.98 10.89
CA SER A 325 -3.28 14.04 10.15
C SER A 325 -2.69 13.50 8.84
N VAL A 326 -2.61 14.36 7.82
CA VAL A 326 -1.88 14.06 6.59
C VAL A 326 -0.73 15.03 6.49
N GLN A 327 0.48 14.48 6.46
CA GLN A 327 1.74 15.21 6.41
C GLN A 327 2.38 15.02 5.04
N SER A 328 3.10 16.04 4.56
CA SER A 328 3.81 15.99 3.28
C SER A 328 5.30 15.94 3.53
N PHE A 329 5.96 14.91 3.02
CA PHE A 329 7.41 14.74 3.09
C PHE A 329 8.02 15.00 1.73
N LYS A 330 9.14 15.73 1.72
CA LYS A 330 9.80 16.14 0.49
C LYS A 330 11.01 15.24 0.24
N ASP A 331 11.10 14.73 -0.98
CA ASP A 331 12.32 14.16 -1.54
C ASP A 331 13.30 15.33 -1.76
N ALA A 332 14.36 15.36 -0.94
CA ALA A 332 15.27 16.47 -0.84
C ALA A 332 16.44 16.36 -1.83
N ASN A 333 16.79 15.14 -2.23
CA ASN A 333 17.88 14.83 -3.16
C ASN A 333 17.39 14.49 -4.58
N ASP A 334 16.05 14.50 -4.80
CA ASP A 334 15.37 14.21 -6.06
C ASP A 334 15.68 12.79 -6.61
N ASP A 335 15.89 11.81 -5.72
CA ASP A 335 16.18 10.42 -6.08
C ASP A 335 14.94 9.51 -6.20
N GLY A 336 13.76 10.09 -5.98
CA GLY A 336 12.47 9.45 -6.10
C GLY A 336 12.12 8.56 -4.90
N GLN A 337 12.89 8.61 -3.82
CA GLN A 337 12.68 7.84 -2.61
C GLN A 337 12.59 8.74 -1.38
N LEU A 338 12.15 8.16 -0.28
CA LEU A 338 12.12 8.81 1.02
C LEU A 338 12.92 7.94 2.00
N ASN A 339 14.13 8.40 2.34
CA ASN A 339 15.03 7.67 3.21
C ASN A 339 14.80 8.01 4.69
N ASN A 340 14.67 6.98 5.53
CA ASN A 340 14.45 7.07 6.98
C ASN A 340 15.71 6.74 7.80
N GLY A 341 16.88 6.96 7.20
CA GLY A 341 18.18 6.79 7.85
C GLY A 341 18.89 5.48 7.52
N PHE A 342 18.57 4.85 6.39
CA PHE A 342 19.42 3.80 5.81
C PHE A 342 20.70 4.40 5.25
N THR A 343 21.80 3.69 5.42
CA THR A 343 23.05 3.98 4.74
C THR A 343 22.89 3.62 3.27
N ALA A 344 23.23 4.54 2.37
CA ALA A 344 23.13 4.31 0.94
C ALA A 344 24.07 3.19 0.50
N ASP A 345 23.51 2.29 -0.31
CA ASP A 345 24.21 1.17 -0.89
C ASP A 345 23.68 0.93 -2.30
N GLN A 346 24.55 0.50 -3.22
CA GLN A 346 24.16 0.27 -4.60
C GLN A 346 23.01 -0.76 -4.72
N ALA A 347 22.93 -1.73 -3.80
CA ALA A 347 21.90 -2.75 -3.78
C ALA A 347 20.56 -2.25 -3.23
N ASN A 348 20.56 -1.21 -2.39
CA ASN A 348 19.36 -0.73 -1.72
C ASN A 348 18.64 0.41 -2.48
N GLY A 349 19.33 1.01 -3.44
CA GLY A 349 18.77 1.96 -4.39
C GLY A 349 18.75 3.41 -3.91
N TYR A 350 19.17 3.71 -2.68
CA TYR A 350 19.35 5.08 -2.22
C TYR A 350 20.56 5.72 -2.89
N SER A 351 20.40 6.94 -3.42
CA SER A 351 21.49 7.65 -4.09
C SER A 351 22.51 8.21 -3.08
N ASP A 352 22.04 8.60 -1.90
CA ASP A 352 22.83 9.03 -0.76
C ASP A 352 22.14 8.67 0.57
N SER A 353 22.82 8.93 1.69
CA SER A 353 22.30 8.65 3.03
C SER A 353 21.57 9.85 3.64
N ALA A 354 21.06 10.78 2.82
CA ALA A 354 20.28 11.91 3.33
C ALA A 354 19.02 11.39 4.01
N GLU A 355 18.74 11.86 5.21
CA GLU A 355 17.57 11.45 5.99
C GLU A 355 16.42 12.44 5.73
N GLU A 356 15.33 11.95 5.14
CA GLU A 356 14.15 12.72 4.75
C GLU A 356 12.94 12.39 5.62
N LEU A 357 12.94 11.20 6.21
CA LEU A 357 11.97 10.72 7.18
C LEU A 357 12.67 10.51 8.54
N PRO A 358 13.05 11.59 9.25
CA PRO A 358 13.85 11.45 10.45
C PRO A 358 13.07 10.75 11.56
N GLN A 359 13.73 9.89 12.33
CA GLN A 359 13.06 9.05 13.35
C GLN A 359 12.23 9.87 14.38
N LYS A 360 12.63 11.11 14.64
CA LYS A 360 11.96 12.07 15.52
C LYS A 360 10.60 12.58 15.00
N GLU A 361 10.30 12.36 13.73
CA GLU A 361 9.08 12.82 13.05
C GLU A 361 8.36 11.65 12.36
N PHE A 362 9.08 10.55 12.07
CA PHE A 362 8.59 9.39 11.36
C PHE A 362 9.10 8.09 11.99
N TRP A 363 8.20 7.29 12.56
CA TRP A 363 8.59 6.06 13.25
C TRP A 363 9.06 5.00 12.27
N SER A 364 10.16 4.31 12.57
CA SER A 364 10.81 3.33 11.66
C SER A 364 11.25 2.03 12.36
N ARG A 365 10.92 1.81 13.63
CA ARG A 365 11.31 0.55 14.31
C ARG A 365 10.40 -0.61 13.90
N TYR A 366 10.81 -1.83 14.22
CA TYR A 366 10.04 -3.03 13.90
C TYR A 366 8.80 -3.24 14.76
N GLU A 367 8.64 -2.52 15.88
CA GLU A 367 7.43 -2.55 16.72
C GLU A 367 7.21 -1.23 17.46
N LEU A 368 6.01 -1.03 18.03
CA LEU A 368 5.63 0.18 18.77
C LEU A 368 5.92 0.13 20.28
N ARG A 369 6.24 -1.06 20.82
CA ARG A 369 6.45 -1.26 22.26
C ARG A 369 7.87 -0.96 22.74
N GLN A 370 8.74 -0.52 21.85
CA GLN A 370 10.11 -0.21 22.20
C GLN A 370 10.24 1.27 22.54
N PRO A 371 10.82 1.60 23.72
CA PRO A 371 11.11 2.98 24.11
C PRO A 371 12.23 3.59 23.27
#